data_AF-A0A1X0T2C9-F1
#
_entry.id   AF-A0A1X0T2C9-F1
#
_cell.length_a   1.000
_cell.length_b   1.000
_cell.length_c   1.000
_cell.angle_alpha   90.00
_cell.angle_beta   90.00
_cell.angle_gamma   90.00
#
_symmetry.space_group_name_H-M   'P 1'
#
loop_
_entity.id
_entity.type
_entity.pdbx_description
1 polymer ?
#
loop_
_entity_poly.entity_id
_entity_poly.type
_entity_poly.pdbx_seq_one_letter_code
_entity_poly.pdbx_strand_id
1 'polypeptide(L)'
;MSETPVFTTSTIATARQGRIPDELRTYLRAHTAASHARLDSRFEALGANPTLADYQRFILMNLVAYRALSTFLQDPSDDRAALAEAVESNRERLEGDAAAMDLGSPAKTLFTLEPFGAAETIGLAYVLDGSKLGARFIHRRLEKAGLLAHGQGAAQRFLASAFVDDGPLAAVATGPMPAGETKKQRAMQGALVTFGLFERSLDIADRAQERTMPAR
;
A
#
# COMPACT_ATOMS: atom_id res chain seq x y z
N MET A 1 5.45 24.18 -15.86
CA MET A 1 4.64 23.83 -14.68
C MET A 1 5.14 22.48 -14.21
N SER A 2 5.76 22.38 -13.03
CA SER A 2 6.39 21.15 -12.56
C SER A 2 5.35 20.27 -11.87
N GLU A 3 4.94 19.19 -12.54
CA GLU A 3 4.05 18.17 -11.97
C GLU A 3 4.81 17.43 -10.87
N THR A 4 4.28 17.49 -9.64
CA THR A 4 4.84 16.75 -8.51
C THR A 4 4.18 15.37 -8.51
N PRO A 5 4.94 14.26 -8.62
CA PRO A 5 4.33 12.94 -8.70
C PRO A 5 3.63 12.58 -7.38
N VAL A 6 2.55 11.81 -7.50
CA VAL A 6 1.58 11.53 -6.42
C VAL A 6 2.22 10.91 -5.17
N PHE A 7 3.31 10.15 -5.33
CA PHE A 7 4.00 9.53 -4.20
C PHE A 7 5.48 9.96 -4.10
N THR A 8 5.89 11.05 -4.76
CA THR A 8 7.29 11.51 -4.67
C THR A 8 7.60 12.12 -3.31
N THR A 9 8.48 11.41 -2.59
CA THR A 9 9.05 11.86 -1.32
C THR A 9 10.22 12.80 -1.57
N SER A 10 9.96 14.11 -1.51
CA SER A 10 11.00 15.08 -1.12
C SER A 10 11.06 15.15 0.40
N THR A 11 12.23 14.79 0.90
CA THR A 11 12.74 14.73 2.27
C THR A 11 12.06 15.67 3.27
N ILE A 12 11.33 15.10 4.24
CA ILE A 12 11.18 15.72 5.57
C ILE A 12 12.02 14.87 6.53
N ALA A 13 13.18 15.41 6.86
CA ALA A 13 14.05 14.87 7.89
C ALA A 13 13.42 15.15 9.27
N THR A 14 12.97 14.10 9.94
CA THR A 14 12.87 14.10 11.39
C THR A 14 13.26 12.71 11.84
N ALA A 15 14.32 12.64 12.64
CA ALA A 15 14.83 11.40 13.21
C ALA A 15 13.68 10.65 13.90
N ARG A 16 13.30 9.47 13.37
CA ARG A 16 12.26 8.61 13.94
C ARG A 16 12.89 7.24 14.17
N GLN A 17 13.17 6.93 15.44
CA GLN A 17 13.58 5.61 15.89
C GLN A 17 12.50 4.58 15.53
N GLY A 18 12.92 3.37 15.11
CA GLY A 18 12.03 2.23 14.83
C GLY A 18 11.72 1.99 13.34
N ARG A 19 12.71 2.08 12.45
CA ARG A 19 12.48 2.08 11.00
C ARG A 19 13.58 1.31 10.28
N ILE A 20 13.25 0.65 9.14
CA ILE A 20 14.19 -0.14 8.31
C ILE A 20 15.50 0.64 8.16
N PRO A 21 16.68 0.07 8.43
CA PRO A 21 17.94 0.83 8.42
C PRO A 21 18.09 1.69 7.16
N ASP A 22 18.60 2.92 7.31
CA ASP A 22 18.62 3.91 6.23
C ASP A 22 19.37 3.42 4.99
N GLU A 23 20.44 2.63 5.17
CA GLU A 23 21.16 1.99 4.05
C GLU A 23 20.30 0.99 3.28
N LEU A 24 19.59 0.10 4.00
CA LEU A 24 18.70 -0.88 3.37
C LEU A 24 17.50 -0.17 2.73
N ARG A 25 16.94 0.85 3.37
CA ARG A 25 15.88 1.68 2.80
C ARG A 25 16.35 2.35 1.52
N THR A 26 17.56 2.92 1.51
CA THR A 26 18.14 3.55 0.32
C THR A 26 18.32 2.54 -0.80
N TYR A 27 18.84 1.36 -0.49
CA TYR A 27 18.98 0.26 -1.44
C TYR A 27 17.63 -0.16 -2.02
N LEU A 28 16.63 -0.44 -1.18
CA LEU A 28 15.29 -0.83 -1.62
C LEU A 28 14.63 0.27 -2.47
N ARG A 29 14.75 1.54 -2.07
CA ARG A 29 14.21 2.68 -2.83
C ARG A 29 14.83 2.76 -4.22
N ALA A 30 16.15 2.60 -4.34
CA ALA A 30 16.83 2.64 -5.63
C ALA A 30 16.37 1.49 -6.55
N HIS A 31 16.24 0.28 -6.02
CA HIS A 31 15.91 -0.91 -6.81
C HIS A 31 14.41 -1.10 -7.07
N THR A 32 13.54 -0.38 -6.35
CA THR A 32 12.09 -0.39 -6.56
C THR A 32 11.55 0.88 -7.23
N ALA A 33 12.42 1.85 -7.55
CA ALA A 33 12.04 3.14 -8.13
C ALA A 33 11.18 3.00 -9.40
N ALA A 34 11.51 2.06 -10.30
CA ALA A 34 10.75 1.84 -11.52
C ALA A 34 9.34 1.31 -11.23
N SER A 35 9.19 0.38 -10.28
CA SER A 35 7.88 -0.15 -9.88
C SER A 35 7.02 0.90 -9.19
N HIS A 36 7.65 1.72 -8.35
CA HIS A 36 7.00 2.86 -7.74
C HIS A 36 6.52 3.86 -8.81
N ALA A 37 7.38 4.25 -9.75
CA ALA A 37 7.02 5.18 -10.82
C ALA A 37 5.87 4.67 -11.70
N ARG A 38 5.83 3.36 -12.02
CA ARG A 38 4.72 2.75 -12.75
C ARG A 38 3.40 2.87 -11.97
N LEU A 39 3.40 2.51 -10.69
CA LEU A 39 2.20 2.60 -9.86
C LEU A 39 1.74 4.05 -9.67
N ASP A 40 2.68 4.98 -9.44
CA ASP A 40 2.41 6.42 -9.30
C ASP A 40 1.73 7.00 -10.53
N SER A 41 2.25 6.68 -11.72
CA SER A 41 1.73 7.20 -12.99
C SER A 41 0.25 6.85 -13.18
N ARG A 42 -0.18 5.71 -12.63
CA ARG A 42 -1.57 5.23 -12.73
C ARG A 42 -2.53 5.96 -11.79
N PHE A 43 -2.02 6.78 -10.88
CA PHE A 43 -2.80 7.58 -9.94
C PHE A 43 -2.59 9.09 -10.10
N GLU A 44 -1.93 9.56 -11.17
CA GLU A 44 -1.67 10.99 -11.42
C GLU A 44 -2.91 11.89 -11.25
N ALA A 45 -4.09 11.39 -11.66
CA ALA A 45 -5.37 12.06 -11.48
C ALA A 45 -5.69 12.41 -10.01
N LEU A 46 -5.36 11.51 -9.06
CA LEU A 46 -5.50 11.77 -7.62
C LEU A 46 -4.59 12.91 -7.14
N GLY A 47 -3.48 13.14 -7.83
CA GLY A 47 -2.56 14.24 -7.56
C GLY A 47 -3.12 15.59 -7.96
N ALA A 48 -3.68 15.71 -9.17
CA ALA A 48 -4.08 17.00 -9.72
C ALA A 48 -5.49 17.43 -9.29
N ASN A 49 -6.48 16.60 -9.59
CA ASN A 49 -7.89 16.89 -9.37
C ASN A 49 -8.64 15.58 -9.08
N PRO A 50 -8.54 15.07 -7.84
CA PRO A 50 -9.08 13.76 -7.52
C PRO A 50 -10.61 13.76 -7.67
N THR A 51 -11.14 12.68 -8.24
CA THR A 51 -12.59 12.41 -8.23
C THR A 51 -12.93 11.30 -7.23
N LEU A 52 -14.21 11.17 -6.89
CA LEU A 52 -14.67 10.04 -6.08
C LEU A 52 -14.37 8.70 -6.77
N ALA A 53 -14.51 8.62 -8.10
CA ALA A 53 -14.21 7.41 -8.87
C ALA A 53 -12.72 7.02 -8.76
N ASP A 54 -11.80 7.99 -8.83
CA ASP A 54 -10.37 7.74 -8.64
C ASP A 54 -10.07 7.21 -7.22
N TYR A 55 -10.79 7.72 -6.22
CA TYR A 55 -10.64 7.24 -4.85
C TYR A 55 -11.20 5.82 -4.66
N GLN A 56 -12.37 5.54 -5.22
CA GLN A 56 -12.97 4.21 -5.19
C GLN A 56 -12.05 3.17 -5.86
N ARG A 57 -11.40 3.54 -6.97
CA ARG A 57 -10.37 2.75 -7.66
C ARG A 57 -9.21 2.42 -6.73
N PHE A 58 -8.71 3.43 -6.01
CA PHE A 58 -7.64 3.27 -5.03
C PHE A 58 -8.04 2.31 -3.90
N ILE A 59 -9.26 2.42 -3.38
CA ILE A 59 -9.78 1.52 -2.33
C ILE A 59 -9.91 0.09 -2.85
N LEU A 60 -10.47 -0.11 -4.05
CA LEU A 60 -10.59 -1.44 -4.65
C LEU A 60 -9.23 -2.11 -4.89
N MET A 61 -8.24 -1.37 -5.40
CA MET A 61 -6.88 -1.90 -5.57
C MET A 61 -6.30 -2.38 -4.24
N ASN A 62 -6.37 -1.53 -3.20
CA ASN A 62 -5.84 -1.90 -1.89
C ASN A 62 -6.62 -3.09 -1.32
N LEU A 63 -7.95 -3.12 -1.44
CA LEU A 63 -8.76 -4.22 -0.95
C LEU A 63 -8.35 -5.56 -1.57
N VAL A 64 -8.14 -5.60 -2.89
CA VAL A 64 -7.69 -6.80 -3.60
C VAL A 64 -6.31 -7.25 -3.11
N ALA A 65 -5.36 -6.31 -2.95
CA ALA A 65 -4.02 -6.60 -2.48
C ALA A 65 -4.02 -7.13 -1.04
N TYR A 66 -4.72 -6.45 -0.11
CA TYR A 66 -4.76 -6.83 1.30
C TYR A 66 -5.51 -8.14 1.54
N ARG A 67 -6.51 -8.49 0.73
CA ARG A 67 -7.13 -9.83 0.76
C ARG A 67 -6.15 -10.94 0.37
N ALA A 68 -5.34 -10.71 -0.66
CA ALA A 68 -4.32 -11.66 -1.09
C ALA A 68 -3.21 -11.82 -0.05
N LEU A 69 -2.75 -10.71 0.55
CA LEU A 69 -1.76 -10.71 1.63
C LEU A 69 -2.29 -11.41 2.89
N SER A 70 -3.53 -11.11 3.29
CA SER A 70 -4.16 -11.77 4.44
C SER A 70 -4.22 -13.28 4.23
N THR A 71 -4.66 -13.73 3.05
CA THR A 71 -4.68 -15.16 2.68
C THR A 71 -3.29 -15.79 2.77
N PHE A 72 -2.26 -15.11 2.24
CA PHE A 72 -0.87 -15.59 2.28
C PHE A 72 -0.29 -15.66 3.70
N LEU A 73 -0.76 -14.81 4.62
CA LEU A 73 -0.31 -14.74 6.01
C LEU A 73 -1.23 -15.54 6.97
N GLN A 74 -2.17 -16.33 6.46
CA GLN A 74 -2.97 -17.25 7.29
C GLN A 74 -2.03 -18.30 7.89
N ASP A 75 -1.95 -18.34 9.22
CA ASP A 75 -1.01 -19.14 10.03
C ASP A 75 0.43 -18.60 10.08
N PRO A 76 0.63 -17.38 10.63
CA PRO A 76 1.97 -16.82 10.75
C PRO A 76 2.75 -17.53 11.86
N SER A 77 4.01 -17.88 11.59
CA SER A 77 4.99 -18.09 12.68
C SER A 77 5.04 -16.86 13.59
N ASP A 78 5.38 -17.02 14.87
CA ASP A 78 5.45 -15.93 15.87
C ASP A 78 6.14 -14.65 15.34
N ASP A 79 7.26 -14.82 14.61
CA ASP A 79 8.05 -13.72 14.02
C ASP A 79 7.30 -12.88 12.96
N ARG A 80 6.09 -13.28 12.55
CA ARG A 80 5.28 -12.65 11.51
C ARG A 80 3.89 -12.25 12.00
N ALA A 81 3.55 -12.55 13.26
CA ALA A 81 2.24 -12.25 13.83
C ALA A 81 1.91 -10.76 13.73
N ALA A 82 2.88 -9.90 14.03
CA ALA A 82 2.77 -8.45 13.90
C ALA A 82 2.42 -8.01 12.46
N LEU A 83 3.10 -8.56 11.45
CA LEU A 83 2.80 -8.25 10.05
C LEU A 83 1.38 -8.71 9.67
N ALA A 84 1.01 -9.94 10.05
CA ALA A 84 -0.29 -10.51 9.77
C ALA A 84 -1.42 -9.67 10.40
N GLU A 85 -1.28 -9.26 11.65
CA GLU A 85 -2.23 -8.39 12.34
C GLU A 85 -2.38 -7.03 11.63
N ALA A 86 -1.28 -6.40 11.22
CA ALA A 86 -1.32 -5.14 10.49
C ALA A 86 -2.00 -5.28 9.11
N VAL A 87 -1.77 -6.38 8.41
CA VAL A 87 -2.43 -6.68 7.13
C VAL A 87 -3.93 -6.90 7.36
N GLU A 88 -4.29 -7.68 8.36
CA GLU A 88 -5.69 -8.02 8.64
C GLU A 88 -6.50 -6.79 9.06
N SER A 89 -5.95 -5.98 9.96
CA SER A 89 -6.58 -4.75 10.41
C SER A 89 -6.80 -3.76 9.25
N ASN A 90 -5.88 -3.69 8.28
CA ASN A 90 -6.06 -2.86 7.09
C ASN A 90 -7.08 -3.45 6.12
N ARG A 91 -7.10 -4.79 5.95
CA ARG A 91 -8.10 -5.51 5.15
C ARG A 91 -9.51 -5.20 5.66
N GLU A 92 -9.75 -5.28 6.96
CA GLU A 92 -11.05 -4.99 7.58
C GLU A 92 -11.50 -3.53 7.34
N ARG A 93 -10.58 -2.57 7.47
CA ARG A 93 -10.87 -1.16 7.17
C ARG A 93 -11.24 -0.95 5.71
N LEU A 94 -10.51 -1.58 4.80
CA LEU A 94 -10.77 -1.53 3.36
C LEU A 94 -12.12 -2.17 3.00
N GLU A 95 -12.49 -3.27 3.66
CA GLU A 95 -13.82 -3.88 3.49
C GLU A 95 -14.94 -2.98 4.00
N GLY A 96 -14.74 -2.35 5.17
CA GLY A 96 -15.68 -1.38 5.70
C GLY A 96 -15.85 -0.16 4.79
N ASP A 97 -14.76 0.37 4.22
CA ASP A 97 -14.81 1.48 3.28
C ASP A 97 -15.47 1.08 1.95
N ALA A 98 -15.13 -0.09 1.40
CA ALA A 98 -15.76 -0.61 0.19
C ALA A 98 -17.27 -0.82 0.36
N ALA A 99 -17.70 -1.42 1.48
CA ALA A 99 -19.12 -1.63 1.77
C ALA A 99 -19.87 -0.29 1.97
N ALA A 100 -19.27 0.67 2.67
CA ALA A 100 -19.88 1.99 2.89
C ALA A 100 -20.02 2.81 1.60
N MET A 101 -19.21 2.52 0.59
CA MET A 101 -19.23 3.16 -0.72
C MET A 101 -19.92 2.32 -1.82
N ASP A 102 -20.53 1.18 -1.46
CA ASP A 102 -21.17 0.23 -2.38
C ASP A 102 -20.24 -0.22 -3.53
N LEU A 103 -18.96 -0.42 -3.21
CA LEU A 103 -17.98 -0.94 -4.17
C LEU A 103 -18.14 -2.44 -4.20
N GLY A 104 -18.82 -2.93 -5.26
CA GLY A 104 -19.04 -4.36 -5.48
C GLY A 104 -17.77 -5.20 -5.33
N SER A 105 -17.92 -6.52 -5.16
CA SER A 105 -16.79 -7.38 -4.84
C SER A 105 -15.85 -7.58 -6.04
N PRO A 106 -14.60 -7.06 -6.00
CA PRO A 106 -13.67 -7.25 -7.11
C PRO A 106 -13.20 -8.71 -7.20
N ALA A 107 -12.67 -9.09 -8.36
CA ALA A 107 -12.06 -10.41 -8.54
C ALA A 107 -10.90 -10.64 -7.54
N LYS A 108 -10.65 -11.90 -7.21
CA LYS A 108 -9.53 -12.28 -6.33
C LYS A 108 -8.22 -12.36 -7.11
N THR A 109 -7.11 -12.12 -6.42
CA THR A 109 -5.75 -12.44 -6.89
C THR A 109 -5.04 -13.28 -5.84
N LEU A 110 -3.99 -13.98 -6.26
CA LEU A 110 -3.09 -14.70 -5.36
C LEU A 110 -1.82 -13.89 -5.12
N PHE A 111 -1.24 -14.10 -3.93
CA PHE A 111 0.09 -13.64 -3.58
C PHE A 111 0.95 -14.86 -3.22
N THR A 112 2.13 -14.93 -3.82
CA THR A 112 3.09 -16.02 -3.62
C THR A 112 4.47 -15.40 -3.53
N LEU A 113 5.22 -15.76 -2.49
CA LEU A 113 6.57 -15.30 -2.26
C LEU A 113 7.35 -16.46 -1.67
N GLU A 114 8.14 -17.15 -2.50
CA GLU A 114 8.95 -18.29 -2.06
C GLU A 114 10.41 -18.10 -2.51
N PRO A 115 11.41 -18.33 -1.63
CA PRO A 115 11.25 -18.65 -0.20
C PRO A 115 10.71 -17.46 0.61
N PHE A 116 9.83 -17.69 1.59
CA PHE A 116 9.41 -16.63 2.51
C PHE A 116 10.15 -16.70 3.85
N GLY A 117 11.00 -15.71 4.13
CA GLY A 117 11.76 -15.59 5.37
C GLY A 117 11.89 -14.15 5.85
N ALA A 118 12.70 -13.92 6.88
CA ALA A 118 12.85 -12.61 7.52
C ALA A 118 13.26 -11.50 6.53
N ALA A 119 14.12 -11.80 5.56
CA ALA A 119 14.54 -10.83 4.54
C ALA A 119 13.36 -10.40 3.66
N GLU A 120 12.59 -11.36 3.14
CA GLU A 120 11.40 -11.10 2.33
C GLU A 120 10.34 -10.33 3.13
N THR A 121 10.14 -10.67 4.41
CA THR A 121 9.24 -9.96 5.31
C THR A 121 9.60 -8.47 5.42
N ILE A 122 10.90 -8.13 5.51
CA ILE A 122 11.36 -6.73 5.51
C ILE A 122 11.01 -6.04 4.19
N GLY A 123 11.20 -6.71 3.05
CA GLY A 123 10.85 -6.19 1.73
C GLY A 123 9.36 -5.91 1.58
N LEU A 124 8.52 -6.83 2.04
CA LEU A 124 7.07 -6.66 2.06
C LEU A 124 6.66 -5.51 2.99
N ALA A 125 7.18 -5.48 4.21
CA ALA A 125 6.91 -4.42 5.18
C ALA A 125 7.33 -3.03 4.68
N TYR A 126 8.47 -2.94 3.96
CA TYR A 126 8.92 -1.71 3.29
C TYR A 126 7.86 -1.14 2.35
N VAL A 127 7.24 -1.99 1.52
CA VAL A 127 6.22 -1.55 0.56
C VAL A 127 4.93 -1.13 1.28
N LEU A 128 4.50 -1.87 2.30
CA LEU A 128 3.30 -1.52 3.07
C LEU A 128 3.47 -0.22 3.87
N ASP A 129 4.66 0.04 4.40
CA ASP A 129 4.97 1.32 5.05
C ASP A 129 4.94 2.48 4.04
N GLY A 130 5.48 2.27 2.82
CA GLY A 130 5.36 3.21 1.72
C GLY A 130 3.90 3.50 1.32
N SER A 131 3.05 2.47 1.30
CA SER A 131 1.61 2.61 1.02
C SER A 131 0.91 3.52 2.04
N LYS A 132 1.27 3.45 3.34
CA LYS A 132 0.75 4.38 4.36
C LYS A 132 1.11 5.83 4.07
N LEU A 133 2.35 6.09 3.64
CA LEU A 133 2.77 7.44 3.25
C LEU A 133 1.94 7.96 2.07
N GLY A 134 1.70 7.10 1.10
CA GLY A 134 0.80 7.38 -0.02
C GLY A 134 -0.64 7.68 0.41
N ALA A 135 -1.18 6.89 1.33
CA ALA A 135 -2.51 7.11 1.91
C ALA A 135 -2.60 8.49 2.60
N ARG A 136 -1.58 8.91 3.35
CA ARG A 136 -1.54 10.27 3.95
C ARG A 136 -1.58 11.37 2.89
N PHE A 137 -0.88 11.19 1.76
CA PHE A 137 -0.91 12.16 0.67
C PHE A 137 -2.29 12.22 0.01
N ILE A 138 -2.86 11.07 -0.34
CA ILE A 138 -4.19 10.97 -0.96
C ILE A 138 -5.25 11.57 -0.05
N HIS A 139 -5.21 11.26 1.26
CA HIS A 139 -6.13 11.83 2.24
C HIS A 139 -6.15 13.37 2.20
N ARG A 140 -4.98 14.01 2.25
CA ARG A 140 -4.86 15.47 2.15
C ARG A 140 -5.38 16.03 0.83
N ARG A 141 -5.21 15.30 -0.28
CA ARG A 141 -5.73 15.71 -1.60
C ARG A 141 -7.25 15.65 -1.65
N LEU A 142 -7.84 14.58 -1.14
CA LEU A 142 -9.29 14.42 -1.07
C LEU A 142 -9.92 15.44 -0.13
N GLU A 143 -9.27 15.72 1.01
CA GLU A 143 -9.69 16.77 1.94
C GLU A 143 -9.70 18.15 1.25
N LYS A 144 -8.61 18.50 0.57
CA LYS A 144 -8.50 19.77 -0.17
C LYS A 144 -9.54 19.88 -1.30
N ALA A 145 -9.90 18.76 -1.92
CA ALA A 145 -10.94 18.69 -2.95
C ALA A 145 -12.37 18.67 -2.37
N GLY A 146 -12.53 18.64 -1.04
CA GLY A 146 -13.83 18.59 -0.37
C GLY A 146 -14.51 17.23 -0.40
N LEU A 147 -13.85 16.19 -0.92
CA LEU A 147 -14.45 14.85 -1.10
C LEU A 147 -14.62 14.08 0.21
N LEU A 148 -13.95 14.47 1.28
CA LEU A 148 -14.09 13.86 2.61
C LEU A 148 -15.19 14.51 3.46
N ALA A 149 -15.86 15.54 2.95
CA ALA A 149 -16.97 16.16 3.66
C ALA A 149 -18.15 15.20 3.82
N HIS A 150 -18.95 15.41 4.87
CA HIS A 150 -20.11 14.56 5.14
C HIS A 150 -21.08 14.54 3.94
N GLY A 151 -21.56 13.34 3.58
CA GLY A 151 -22.49 13.15 2.46
C GLY A 151 -21.84 13.09 1.06
N GLN A 152 -20.52 13.22 0.94
CA GLN A 152 -19.82 13.12 -0.35
C GLN A 152 -19.49 11.68 -0.78
N GLY A 153 -19.88 10.69 0.02
CA GLY A 153 -19.74 9.27 -0.32
C GLY A 153 -18.35 8.68 -0.19
N ALA A 154 -17.33 9.42 0.29
CA ALA A 154 -16.00 8.87 0.54
C ALA A 154 -15.88 8.32 1.97
N ALA A 155 -15.90 6.99 2.11
CA ALA A 155 -15.52 6.33 3.36
C ALA A 155 -13.99 6.35 3.53
N GLN A 156 -13.48 6.63 4.73
CA GLN A 156 -12.06 6.98 4.94
C GLN A 156 -11.36 6.21 6.06
N ARG A 157 -11.90 5.07 6.51
CA ARG A 157 -11.33 4.30 7.63
C ARG A 157 -9.89 3.89 7.34
N PHE A 158 -9.62 3.41 6.12
CA PHE A 158 -8.29 3.02 5.69
C PHE A 158 -7.33 4.22 5.66
N LEU A 159 -7.71 5.32 5.01
CA LEU A 159 -6.87 6.51 4.92
C LEU A 159 -6.60 7.15 6.29
N ALA A 160 -7.64 7.26 7.13
CA ALA A 160 -7.53 7.81 8.48
C ALA A 160 -6.56 6.99 9.35
N SER A 161 -6.53 5.67 9.15
CA SER A 161 -5.61 4.79 9.88
C SER A 161 -4.14 5.08 9.58
N ALA A 162 -3.82 5.67 8.44
CA ALA A 162 -2.44 6.04 8.12
C ALA A 162 -1.91 7.13 9.06
N PHE A 163 -2.77 7.89 9.73
CA PHE A 163 -2.38 8.92 10.71
C PHE A 163 -2.29 8.40 12.14
N VAL A 164 -2.77 7.18 12.40
CA VAL A 164 -2.76 6.55 13.72
C VAL A 164 -1.61 5.54 13.75
N ASP A 165 -0.61 5.83 14.57
CA ASP A 165 0.60 5.07 14.95
C ASP A 165 1.29 4.14 13.92
N ASP A 166 2.63 4.17 13.90
CA ASP A 166 3.42 3.41 12.92
C ASP A 166 3.32 1.87 13.13
N GLY A 167 2.79 1.41 14.28
CA GLY A 167 2.18 0.10 14.49
C GLY A 167 3.09 -1.13 14.25
N PRO A 168 2.51 -2.34 14.14
CA PRO A 168 3.23 -3.62 14.05
C PRO A 168 4.25 -3.72 12.89
N LEU A 169 4.09 -2.94 11.82
CA LEU A 169 5.05 -2.85 10.70
C LEU A 169 6.39 -2.24 11.13
N ALA A 170 6.38 -1.31 12.09
CA ALA A 170 7.60 -0.74 12.66
C ALA A 170 8.38 -1.79 13.48
N ALA A 171 7.68 -2.72 14.16
CA ALA A 171 8.30 -3.81 14.91
C ALA A 171 8.95 -4.86 14.00
N VAL A 172 8.41 -5.10 12.80
CA VAL A 172 9.06 -5.96 11.78
C VAL A 172 10.36 -5.32 11.27
N ALA A 173 10.44 -4.00 11.29
CA ALA A 173 11.60 -3.23 10.82
C ALA A 173 12.76 -3.14 11.83
N THR A 174 12.57 -3.59 13.09
CA THR A 174 13.62 -3.59 14.13
C THR A 174 14.40 -4.91 14.22
N GLY A 175 14.06 -5.91 13.40
CA GLY A 175 14.81 -7.16 13.32
C GLY A 175 16.29 -6.93 12.93
N PRO A 176 17.20 -7.84 13.33
CA PRO A 176 18.61 -7.73 13.02
C PRO A 176 18.84 -7.62 11.51
N MET A 177 19.77 -6.74 11.13
CA MET A 177 20.04 -6.42 9.73
C MET A 177 20.25 -7.70 8.92
N PRO A 178 19.68 -7.80 7.71
CA PRO A 178 20.12 -8.80 6.76
C PRO A 178 21.58 -8.54 6.37
N ALA A 179 22.52 -9.08 7.15
CA ALA A 179 23.94 -9.05 6.83
C ALA A 179 24.23 -9.94 5.62
N GLY A 180 24.92 -9.38 4.62
CA GLY A 180 25.28 -10.05 3.38
C GLY A 180 24.39 -9.67 2.20
N GLU A 181 25.01 -9.55 1.02
CA GLU A 181 24.36 -9.14 -0.24
C GLU A 181 23.14 -10.00 -0.57
N THR A 182 23.22 -11.32 -0.34
CA THR A 182 22.13 -12.27 -0.57
C THR A 182 20.86 -11.91 0.21
N LYS A 183 20.99 -11.44 1.45
CA LYS A 183 19.80 -11.08 2.25
C LYS A 183 19.21 -9.72 1.83
N LYS A 184 20.05 -8.77 1.39
CA LYS A 184 19.56 -7.51 0.77
C LYS A 184 18.79 -7.77 -0.53
N GLN A 185 19.32 -8.66 -1.37
CA GLN A 185 18.66 -9.10 -2.61
C GLN A 185 17.32 -9.80 -2.33
N ARG A 186 17.25 -10.63 -1.30
CA ARG A 186 16.00 -11.29 -0.87
C ARG A 186 14.95 -10.28 -0.38
N ALA A 187 15.36 -9.27 0.40
CA ALA A 187 14.46 -8.18 0.78
C ALA A 187 13.98 -7.37 -0.45
N MET A 188 14.87 -7.09 -1.40
CA MET A 188 14.49 -6.46 -2.66
C MET A 188 13.48 -7.32 -3.43
N GLN A 189 13.69 -8.63 -3.51
CA GLN A 189 12.75 -9.54 -4.17
C GLN A 189 11.38 -9.52 -3.49
N GLY A 190 11.33 -9.55 -2.15
CA GLY A 190 10.08 -9.40 -1.40
C GLY A 190 9.36 -8.09 -1.72
N ALA A 191 10.09 -6.98 -1.81
CA ALA A 191 9.52 -5.69 -2.19
C ALA A 191 8.98 -5.69 -3.63
N LEU A 192 9.75 -6.19 -4.61
CA LEU A 192 9.36 -6.25 -6.02
C LEU A 192 8.10 -7.12 -6.24
N VAL A 193 8.04 -8.29 -5.60
CA VAL A 193 6.87 -9.18 -5.66
C VAL A 193 5.65 -8.50 -5.04
N THR A 194 5.83 -7.74 -3.95
CA THR A 194 4.76 -6.96 -3.32
C THR A 194 4.27 -5.83 -4.24
N PHE A 195 5.16 -5.08 -4.90
CA PHE A 195 4.75 -4.10 -5.91
C PHE A 195 3.95 -4.75 -7.06
N GLY A 196 4.40 -5.90 -7.55
CA GLY A 196 3.69 -6.65 -8.59
C GLY A 196 2.28 -7.09 -8.16
N LEU A 197 2.06 -7.33 -6.86
CA LEU A 197 0.72 -7.58 -6.34
C LEU A 197 -0.17 -6.34 -6.48
N PHE A 198 0.32 -5.16 -6.08
CA PHE A 198 -0.45 -3.91 -6.20
C PHE A 198 -0.74 -3.56 -7.67
N GLU A 199 0.21 -3.76 -8.58
CA GLU A 199 0.00 -3.56 -10.03
C GLU A 199 -1.14 -4.47 -10.54
N ARG A 200 -1.08 -5.78 -10.27
CA ARG A 200 -2.17 -6.71 -10.67
C ARG A 200 -3.51 -6.38 -10.00
N SER A 201 -3.47 -5.93 -8.75
CA SER A 201 -4.68 -5.53 -8.02
C SER A 201 -5.33 -4.29 -8.63
N LEU A 202 -4.52 -3.39 -9.18
CA LEU A 202 -5.00 -2.20 -9.89
C LEU A 202 -5.67 -2.58 -11.21
N ASP A 203 -5.08 -3.50 -11.98
CA ASP A 203 -5.71 -4.02 -13.20
C ASP A 203 -7.09 -4.65 -12.92
N ILE A 204 -7.23 -5.32 -11.77
CA ILE A 204 -8.51 -5.88 -11.32
C ILE A 204 -9.50 -4.77 -10.94
N ALA A 205 -9.05 -3.74 -10.23
CA ALA A 205 -9.88 -2.60 -9.84
C ALA A 205 -10.41 -1.84 -11.06
N ASP A 206 -9.58 -1.63 -12.09
CA ASP A 206 -9.96 -0.96 -13.34
C ASP A 206 -11.11 -1.70 -14.02
N ARG A 207 -10.97 -3.02 -14.17
CA ARG A 207 -12.01 -3.88 -14.77
C ARG A 207 -13.29 -3.92 -13.95
N ALA A 208 -13.20 -3.77 -12.63
CA ALA A 208 -14.38 -3.74 -11.76
C ALA A 208 -15.18 -2.44 -11.95
N GLN A 209 -14.51 -1.30 -12.10
CA GLN A 209 -15.18 -0.02 -12.33
C GLN A 209 -15.80 0.09 -13.73
N GLU A 210 -15.13 -0.43 -14.76
CA GLU A 210 -15.65 -0.46 -16.14
C GLU A 210 -17.01 -1.19 -16.24
N ARG A 211 -17.24 -2.20 -15.40
CA ARG A 211 -18.50 -2.96 -15.37
C ARG A 211 -19.64 -2.25 -14.65
N THR A 212 -19.32 -1.30 -13.77
CA THR A 212 -20.30 -0.59 -12.95
C THR A 212 -20.75 0.72 -13.61
N MET A 213 -19.98 1.26 -14.56
CA MET A 213 -20.40 2.44 -15.34
C MET A 213 -21.25 1.99 -16.54
N PRO A 214 -22.52 2.45 -16.69
CA PRO A 214 -23.30 2.17 -17.89
C PRO A 214 -22.61 2.81 -19.10
N ALA A 215 -22.60 2.10 -20.23
CA ALA A 215 -22.16 2.65 -21.51
C ALA A 215 -22.92 3.95 -21.77
N ARG A 216 -22.18 5.05 -21.92
CA ARG A 216 -22.74 6.35 -22.31
C ARG A 216 -23.27 6.32 -23.73
#